data_AF-A0A358IX36-F1
#
_entry.id   AF-A0A358IX36-F1
#
_cell.length_a   1.000
_cell.length_b   1.000
_cell.length_c   1.000
_cell.angle_alpha   90.00
_cell.angle_beta   90.00
_cell.angle_gamma   90.00
#
_symmetry.space_group_name_H-M   'P 1'
#
loop_
_entity.id
_entity.type
_entity.pdbx_description
1 polymer ?
#
loop_
_entity_poly.entity_id
_entity_poly.type
_entity_poly.pdbx_seq_one_letter_code
_entity_poly.pdbx_strand_id
1 'polypeptide(L)'
;AVFATAPAPVEGQPARPDAATARAQILLDRANFSPGVIDGLGGDNTRQAIAAFEKAAGLPQDGVLDAEVFRRLTAGDDGRVLTDYTITAADLAGPFIGQVPASLADMAKLETVGYATPLEMLAEKFHMTEGLLQALNPGVDFGKAGQTIVVAAVAHTDLAADVAHIVVDKAERSMRVYDASDKLLAFYPATIGSSARPAPSGELTVVGVAPEPNYTYDPDRVSYDRGDRKVIVPPGPNNPVGSVWIDLSRDTYGIHGTPDPSKVGKTFSSGCVRLTNWDAEQLASKVKPGVRVTFR
;
A
#
# COMPACT_ATOMS: atom_id res chain seq x y z
N ALA A 1 -11.00 -7.07 32.27
CA ALA A 1 -12.32 -6.54 31.87
C ALA A 1 -12.71 -7.22 30.57
N VAL A 2 -13.92 -7.74 30.50
CA VAL A 2 -14.38 -8.64 29.43
C VAL A 2 -14.55 -7.84 28.14
N PHE A 3 -13.79 -8.17 27.09
CA PHE A 3 -13.95 -7.58 25.77
C PHE A 3 -15.24 -8.14 25.16
N ALA A 4 -16.28 -7.31 25.10
CA ALA A 4 -17.47 -7.65 24.35
C ALA A 4 -17.12 -7.61 22.85
N THR A 5 -17.36 -8.71 22.15
CA THR A 5 -17.34 -8.76 20.69
C THR A 5 -18.26 -7.67 20.15
N ALA A 6 -17.75 -6.81 19.27
CA ALA A 6 -18.56 -5.81 18.60
C ALA A 6 -19.75 -6.49 17.89
N PRO A 7 -20.96 -5.89 17.92
CA PRO A 7 -22.10 -6.42 17.20
C PRO A 7 -21.81 -6.49 15.69
N ALA A 8 -22.38 -7.50 15.03
CA ALA A 8 -22.28 -7.64 13.58
C ALA A 8 -22.74 -6.34 12.88
N PRO A 9 -22.10 -5.93 11.77
CA PRO A 9 -22.51 -4.75 11.02
C PRO A 9 -23.97 -4.87 10.59
N VAL A 10 -24.75 -3.81 10.81
CA VAL A 10 -26.10 -3.68 10.25
C VAL A 10 -25.95 -3.40 8.75
N GLU A 11 -26.53 -4.24 7.90
CA GLU A 11 -26.52 -4.04 6.44
C GLU A 11 -27.01 -2.63 6.08
N GLY A 12 -26.21 -1.91 5.28
CA GLY A 12 -26.57 -0.59 4.74
C GLY A 12 -26.07 0.64 5.50
N GLN A 13 -25.41 0.48 6.65
CA GLN A 13 -24.64 1.59 7.25
C GLN A 13 -23.17 1.53 6.85
N PRO A 14 -22.52 2.68 6.53
CA PRO A 14 -21.08 2.70 6.31
C PRO A 14 -20.38 2.17 7.56
N ALA A 15 -19.49 1.20 7.38
CA ALA A 15 -18.74 0.60 8.48
C ALA A 15 -17.97 1.70 9.21
N ARG A 16 -18.14 1.76 10.53
CA ARG A 16 -17.42 2.72 11.37
C ARG A 16 -16.04 2.16 11.71
N PRO A 17 -14.97 2.97 11.60
CA PRO A 17 -13.66 2.56 12.07
C PRO A 17 -13.70 2.11 13.54
N ASP A 18 -13.08 0.97 13.81
CA ASP A 18 -12.89 0.42 15.15
C ASP A 18 -11.48 0.75 15.65
N ALA A 19 -11.38 1.25 16.87
CA ALA A 19 -10.10 1.71 17.44
C ALA A 19 -9.12 0.55 17.68
N ALA A 20 -9.62 -0.63 18.06
CA ALA A 20 -8.76 -1.80 18.24
C ALA A 20 -8.20 -2.31 16.90
N THR A 21 -9.03 -2.29 15.87
CA THR A 21 -8.64 -2.62 14.49
C THR A 21 -7.61 -1.64 13.95
N ALA A 22 -7.85 -0.32 14.07
CA ALA A 22 -6.88 0.69 13.65
C ALA A 22 -5.55 0.53 14.41
N ARG A 23 -5.61 0.28 15.72
CA ARG A 23 -4.42 -0.01 16.54
C ARG A 23 -3.65 -1.23 16.03
N ALA A 24 -4.34 -2.32 15.71
CA ALA A 24 -3.69 -3.50 15.16
C ALA A 24 -3.06 -3.25 13.78
N GLN A 25 -3.77 -2.55 12.89
CA GLN A 25 -3.24 -2.15 11.57
C GLN A 25 -1.94 -1.35 11.70
N ILE A 26 -1.87 -0.39 12.62
CA ILE A 26 -0.66 0.41 12.88
C ILE A 26 0.51 -0.47 13.39
N LEU A 27 0.24 -1.40 14.30
CA LEU A 27 1.26 -2.30 14.83
C LEU A 27 1.77 -3.29 13.77
N LEU A 28 0.86 -3.78 12.91
CA LEU A 28 1.18 -4.66 11.79
C LEU A 28 2.05 -3.95 10.75
N ASP A 29 1.69 -2.72 10.38
CA ASP A 29 2.47 -1.85 9.50
C ASP A 29 3.92 -1.68 10.00
N ARG A 30 4.09 -1.29 11.27
CA ARG A 30 5.40 -1.16 11.92
C ARG A 30 6.21 -2.45 11.97
N ALA A 31 5.53 -3.60 11.98
CA ALA A 31 6.16 -4.92 12.00
C ALA A 31 6.48 -5.44 10.58
N ASN A 32 6.31 -4.63 9.53
CA ASN A 32 6.42 -4.99 8.11
C ASN A 32 5.41 -6.07 7.65
N PHE A 33 4.26 -6.14 8.32
CA PHE A 33 3.10 -6.91 7.87
C PHE A 33 2.03 -5.92 7.43
N SER A 34 2.21 -5.31 6.26
CA SER A 34 1.34 -4.23 5.79
C SER A 34 -0.13 -4.66 5.80
N PRO A 35 -1.04 -3.89 6.42
CA PRO A 35 -2.48 -4.08 6.29
C PRO A 35 -3.03 -3.47 4.99
N GLY A 36 -2.17 -2.90 4.14
CA GLY A 36 -2.54 -1.92 3.14
C GLY A 36 -2.84 -0.59 3.82
N VAL A 37 -3.96 0.05 3.48
CA VAL A 37 -4.40 1.28 4.17
C VAL A 37 -4.80 1.02 5.61
N ILE A 38 -4.51 1.97 6.48
CA ILE A 38 -5.05 2.07 7.84
C ILE A 38 -6.39 2.80 7.75
N ASP A 39 -7.47 2.06 7.95
CA ASP A 39 -8.86 2.54 7.85
C ASP A 39 -9.71 2.20 9.09
N GLY A 40 -9.17 1.39 10.01
CA GLY A 40 -9.89 0.88 11.17
C GLY A 40 -10.99 -0.12 10.81
N LEU A 41 -11.01 -0.68 9.60
CA LEU A 41 -12.01 -1.64 9.13
C LEU A 41 -11.40 -3.06 9.04
N GLY A 42 -12.14 -4.04 9.55
CA GLY A 42 -11.72 -5.46 9.55
C GLY A 42 -11.83 -6.15 8.17
N GLY A 43 -11.04 -5.72 7.20
CA GLY A 43 -11.03 -6.23 5.82
C GLY A 43 -10.15 -7.46 5.59
N ASP A 44 -10.20 -7.99 4.36
CA ASP A 44 -9.37 -9.14 3.94
C ASP A 44 -7.87 -8.85 4.11
N ASN A 45 -7.39 -7.67 3.71
CA ASN A 45 -5.98 -7.31 3.83
C ASN A 45 -5.50 -7.36 5.30
N THR A 46 -6.30 -6.84 6.24
CA THR A 46 -5.97 -6.89 7.66
C THR A 46 -5.92 -8.33 8.17
N ARG A 47 -6.88 -9.19 7.79
CA ARG A 47 -6.84 -10.62 8.14
C ARG A 47 -5.62 -11.34 7.59
N GLN A 48 -5.23 -11.04 6.35
CA GLN A 48 -4.05 -11.65 5.73
C GLN A 48 -2.75 -11.18 6.39
N ALA A 49 -2.66 -9.90 6.73
CA ALA A 49 -1.53 -9.35 7.49
C ALA A 49 -1.38 -10.04 8.85
N ILE A 50 -2.50 -10.24 9.56
CA ILE A 50 -2.54 -11.01 10.81
C ILE A 50 -2.08 -12.45 10.57
N ALA A 51 -2.61 -13.15 9.58
CA ALA A 51 -2.21 -14.53 9.27
C ALA A 51 -0.72 -14.66 8.90
N ALA A 52 -0.18 -13.67 8.19
CA ALA A 52 1.24 -13.62 7.88
C ALA A 52 2.10 -13.38 9.13
N PHE A 53 1.67 -12.49 10.02
CA PHE A 53 2.31 -12.24 11.31
C PHE A 53 2.25 -13.48 12.21
N GLU A 54 1.10 -14.14 12.31
CA GLU A 54 0.89 -15.38 13.05
C GLU A 54 1.88 -16.45 12.60
N LYS A 55 2.00 -16.65 11.28
CA LYS A 55 2.98 -17.58 10.71
C LYS A 55 4.40 -17.26 11.16
N ALA A 56 4.81 -16.00 11.06
CA ALA A 56 6.16 -15.58 11.45
C ALA A 56 6.39 -15.70 12.97
N ALA A 57 5.33 -15.54 13.77
CA ALA A 57 5.35 -15.65 15.22
C ALA A 57 5.18 -17.09 15.74
N GLY A 58 4.95 -18.08 14.87
CA GLY A 58 4.70 -19.47 15.24
C GLY A 58 3.33 -19.68 15.91
N LEU A 59 2.34 -18.87 15.56
CA LEU A 59 0.96 -18.93 16.04
C LEU A 59 0.05 -19.68 15.03
N PRO A 60 -1.17 -20.11 15.44
CA PRO A 60 -2.20 -20.56 14.50
C PRO A 60 -2.47 -19.50 13.44
N GLN A 61 -2.51 -19.88 12.16
CA GLN A 61 -2.73 -18.98 11.02
C GLN A 61 -4.22 -18.89 10.69
N ASP A 62 -5.01 -18.25 11.55
CA ASP A 62 -6.45 -18.06 11.35
C ASP A 62 -6.83 -16.63 10.94
N GLY A 63 -5.88 -15.69 11.02
CA GLY A 63 -6.07 -14.30 10.62
C GLY A 63 -6.96 -13.51 11.57
N VAL A 64 -7.15 -14.00 12.80
CA VAL A 64 -8.02 -13.39 13.81
C VAL A 64 -7.20 -12.55 14.77
N LEU A 65 -7.62 -11.30 14.99
CA LEU A 65 -7.02 -10.46 16.02
C LEU A 65 -7.45 -10.93 17.42
N ASP A 66 -6.76 -11.92 17.96
CA ASP A 66 -6.97 -12.42 19.31
C ASP A 66 -6.02 -11.76 20.35
N ALA A 67 -6.19 -12.13 21.62
CA ALA A 67 -5.39 -11.57 22.70
C ALA A 67 -3.90 -11.96 22.62
N GLU A 68 -3.58 -13.13 22.07
CA GLU A 68 -2.21 -13.60 21.93
C GLU A 68 -1.50 -12.88 20.78
N VAL A 69 -2.15 -12.74 19.62
CA VAL A 69 -1.68 -11.92 18.49
C VAL A 69 -1.40 -10.50 18.96
N PHE A 70 -2.34 -9.88 19.66
CA PHE A 70 -2.17 -8.52 20.17
C PHE A 70 -1.02 -8.40 21.18
N ARG A 71 -0.90 -9.36 22.09
CA ARG A 71 0.23 -9.43 23.04
C ARG A 71 1.56 -9.55 22.30
N ARG A 72 1.64 -10.34 21.23
CA ARG A 72 2.88 -10.54 20.45
C ARG A 72 3.24 -9.31 19.61
N LEU A 73 2.25 -8.63 19.02
CA LEU A 73 2.48 -7.38 18.29
C LEU A 73 3.03 -6.27 19.21
N THR A 74 2.52 -6.19 20.44
CA THR A 74 2.93 -5.16 21.42
C THR A 74 4.19 -5.53 22.20
N ALA A 75 4.60 -6.81 22.24
CA ALA A 75 5.77 -7.23 23.03
C ALA A 75 7.10 -6.60 22.55
N GLY A 76 7.16 -6.15 21.30
CA GLY A 76 8.30 -5.44 20.72
C GLY A 76 8.03 -3.96 20.40
N ASP A 77 6.86 -3.44 20.76
CA ASP A 77 6.45 -2.07 20.47
C ASP A 77 5.72 -1.45 21.68
N ASP A 78 6.45 -0.62 22.43
CA ASP A 78 5.94 0.17 23.56
C ASP A 78 5.53 1.59 23.15
N GLY A 79 5.60 1.92 21.85
CA GLY A 79 5.30 3.21 21.31
C GLY A 79 3.80 3.53 21.29
N ARG A 80 3.49 4.83 21.22
CA ARG A 80 2.13 5.28 20.93
C ARG A 80 1.78 4.91 19.49
N VAL A 81 0.60 4.33 19.29
CA VAL A 81 0.07 4.02 17.94
C VAL A 81 -0.53 5.25 17.26
N LEU A 82 -0.98 6.25 18.04
CA LEU A 82 -1.40 7.55 17.53
C LEU A 82 -0.52 8.64 18.11
N THR A 83 -0.13 9.58 17.26
CA THR A 83 0.70 10.72 17.64
C THR A 83 0.14 12.02 17.10
N ASP A 84 0.46 13.11 17.79
CA ASP A 84 0.20 14.45 17.29
C ASP A 84 1.25 14.78 16.22
N TYR A 85 0.81 15.42 15.15
CA TYR A 85 1.64 15.92 14.06
C TYR A 85 1.22 17.35 13.72
N THR A 86 2.18 18.26 13.61
CA THR A 86 1.90 19.63 13.18
C THR A 86 2.10 19.74 11.67
N ILE A 87 1.05 20.12 10.94
CA ILE A 87 1.12 20.37 9.50
C ILE A 87 2.14 21.47 9.25
N THR A 88 3.19 21.16 8.48
CA THR A 88 4.28 22.09 8.22
C THR A 88 4.04 22.88 6.94
N ALA A 89 4.81 23.96 6.73
CA ALA A 89 4.80 24.66 5.45
C ALA A 89 5.34 23.77 4.31
N ALA A 90 6.24 22.82 4.61
CA ALA A 90 6.78 21.89 3.62
C ALA A 90 5.71 20.89 3.14
N ASP A 91 4.86 20.41 4.06
CA ASP A 91 3.70 19.60 3.69
C ASP A 91 2.77 20.33 2.72
N LEU A 92 2.71 21.66 2.78
CA LEU A 92 1.83 22.47 1.95
C LEU A 92 2.52 23.06 0.70
N ALA A 93 3.78 22.73 0.46
CA ALA A 93 4.54 23.27 -0.66
C ALA A 93 4.03 22.76 -2.02
N GLY A 94 3.41 21.57 -2.05
CA GLY A 94 2.88 20.96 -3.27
C GLY A 94 3.98 20.44 -4.21
N PRO A 95 3.67 20.30 -5.52
CA PRO A 95 2.46 20.79 -6.18
C PRO A 95 1.22 19.96 -5.83
N PHE A 96 0.11 20.65 -5.54
CA PHE A 96 -1.22 20.04 -5.44
C PHE A 96 -1.99 20.32 -6.72
N ILE A 97 -2.38 19.27 -7.43
CA ILE A 97 -2.96 19.40 -8.78
C ILE A 97 -4.48 19.60 -8.76
N GLY A 98 -5.10 19.60 -7.57
CA GLY A 98 -6.55 19.71 -7.43
C GLY A 98 -7.22 18.42 -7.86
N GLN A 99 -7.83 18.38 -9.03
CA GLN A 99 -8.49 17.17 -9.51
C GLN A 99 -7.54 16.38 -10.41
N VAL A 100 -7.29 15.11 -10.07
CA VAL A 100 -6.55 14.18 -10.94
C VAL A 100 -7.33 13.99 -12.26
N PRO A 101 -6.73 14.30 -13.43
CA PRO A 101 -7.42 14.11 -14.70
C PRO A 101 -7.79 12.65 -14.94
N ALA A 102 -8.96 12.38 -15.52
CA ALA A 102 -9.41 11.00 -15.75
C ALA A 102 -8.76 10.31 -16.96
N SER A 103 -8.19 11.08 -17.90
CA SER A 103 -7.61 10.56 -19.13
C SER A 103 -6.09 10.65 -19.11
N LEU A 104 -5.41 9.61 -19.66
CA LEU A 104 -3.95 9.61 -19.78
C LEU A 104 -3.45 10.78 -20.64
N ALA A 105 -4.23 11.18 -21.65
CA ALA A 105 -3.90 12.30 -22.53
C ALA A 105 -3.91 13.65 -21.80
N ASP A 106 -4.75 13.83 -20.78
CA ASP A 106 -4.78 15.03 -19.96
C ASP A 106 -3.73 14.98 -18.85
N MET A 107 -3.52 13.82 -18.22
CA MET A 107 -2.41 13.63 -17.28
C MET A 107 -1.05 13.94 -17.93
N ALA A 108 -0.85 13.54 -19.18
CA ALA A 108 0.37 13.79 -19.95
C ALA A 108 0.68 15.28 -20.23
N LYS A 109 -0.28 16.18 -19.95
CA LYS A 109 -0.08 17.64 -20.08
C LYS A 109 0.41 18.29 -18.78
N LEU A 110 0.37 17.56 -17.66
CA LEU A 110 0.85 18.05 -16.38
C LEU A 110 2.38 18.04 -16.34
N GLU A 111 2.96 18.80 -15.40
CA GLU A 111 4.38 18.69 -15.08
C GLU A 111 4.68 17.45 -14.23
N THR A 112 3.76 17.14 -13.31
CA THR A 112 3.75 15.94 -12.46
C THR A 112 2.29 15.57 -12.18
N VAL A 113 2.00 14.27 -12.06
CA VAL A 113 0.73 13.78 -11.54
C VAL A 113 0.81 13.70 -10.02
N GLY A 114 0.97 14.87 -9.40
CA GLY A 114 1.11 15.06 -7.96
C GLY A 114 -0.13 14.68 -7.15
N TYR A 115 -0.06 14.85 -5.83
CA TYR A 115 -1.24 14.75 -4.98
C TYR A 115 -2.30 15.77 -5.42
N ALA A 116 -3.56 15.37 -5.41
CA ALA A 116 -4.75 16.19 -5.57
C ALA A 116 -4.81 17.28 -4.49
N THR A 117 -4.62 16.89 -3.22
CA THR A 117 -4.82 17.77 -2.06
C THR A 117 -3.82 17.50 -0.93
N PRO A 118 -3.63 18.46 0.01
CA PRO A 118 -2.88 18.21 1.24
C PRO A 118 -3.44 17.06 2.08
N LEU A 119 -4.76 16.85 2.07
CA LEU A 119 -5.40 15.76 2.80
C LEU A 119 -4.97 14.40 2.26
N GLU A 120 -4.99 14.21 0.95
CA GLU A 120 -4.54 12.98 0.29
C GLU A 120 -3.06 12.72 0.60
N MET A 121 -2.21 13.74 0.44
CA MET A 121 -0.77 13.63 0.74
C MET A 121 -0.54 13.22 2.21
N LEU A 122 -1.19 13.88 3.16
CA LEU A 122 -1.04 13.57 4.58
C LEU A 122 -1.60 12.18 4.91
N ALA A 123 -2.72 11.78 4.30
CA ALA A 123 -3.27 10.45 4.48
C ALA A 123 -2.25 9.40 4.02
N GLU A 124 -1.70 9.55 2.82
CA GLU A 124 -0.69 8.64 2.27
C GLU A 124 0.60 8.63 3.09
N LYS A 125 1.10 9.79 3.51
CA LYS A 125 2.27 9.93 4.38
C LYS A 125 2.17 9.11 5.68
N PHE A 126 0.96 8.99 6.23
CA PHE A 126 0.71 8.22 7.45
C PHE A 126 0.05 6.87 7.19
N HIS A 127 0.03 6.42 5.93
CA HIS A 127 -0.56 5.15 5.46
C HIS A 127 -2.06 5.02 5.79
N MET A 128 -2.76 6.13 5.98
CA MET A 128 -4.17 6.18 6.36
C MET A 128 -5.07 6.37 5.13
N THR A 129 -6.35 6.01 5.28
CA THR A 129 -7.37 6.58 4.40
C THR A 129 -7.67 8.04 4.77
N GLU A 130 -8.00 8.86 3.78
CA GLU A 130 -8.48 10.24 4.02
C GLU A 130 -9.65 10.26 5.00
N GLY A 131 -10.59 9.30 4.88
CA GLY A 131 -11.75 9.20 5.75
C GLY A 131 -11.40 8.94 7.22
N LEU A 132 -10.42 8.07 7.51
CA LEU A 132 -9.96 7.86 8.88
C LEU A 132 -9.23 9.09 9.40
N LEU A 133 -8.37 9.70 8.57
CA LEU A 133 -7.62 10.90 8.95
C LEU A 133 -8.57 12.06 9.31
N GLN A 134 -9.62 12.27 8.53
CA GLN A 134 -10.69 13.24 8.84
C GLN A 134 -11.46 12.88 10.11
N ALA A 135 -11.79 11.60 10.31
CA ALA A 135 -12.54 11.15 11.47
C ALA A 135 -11.77 11.36 12.79
N LEU A 136 -10.45 11.21 12.78
CA LEU A 136 -9.59 11.51 13.94
C LEU A 136 -9.42 13.02 14.19
N ASN A 137 -9.69 13.86 13.18
CA ASN A 137 -9.40 15.29 13.19
C ASN A 137 -10.63 16.13 12.80
N PRO A 138 -11.74 16.04 13.54
CA PRO A 138 -12.97 16.73 13.18
C PRO A 138 -12.78 18.25 13.18
N GLY A 139 -13.12 18.90 12.06
CA GLY A 139 -13.08 20.36 11.93
C GLY A 139 -11.70 20.95 11.64
N VAL A 140 -10.68 20.11 11.45
CA VAL A 140 -9.34 20.54 11.00
C VAL A 140 -9.36 20.94 9.53
N ASP A 141 -8.61 21.99 9.21
CA ASP A 141 -8.31 22.42 7.84
C ASP A 141 -6.90 21.93 7.46
N PHE A 142 -6.86 20.80 6.75
CA PHE A 142 -5.60 20.18 6.31
C PHE A 142 -4.77 21.04 5.35
N GLY A 143 -5.36 22.10 4.78
CA GLY A 143 -4.67 23.08 3.93
C GLY A 143 -3.97 24.19 4.72
N LYS A 144 -3.93 24.13 6.06
CA LYS A 144 -3.37 25.19 6.91
C LYS A 144 -2.22 24.71 7.78
N ALA A 145 -1.03 25.28 7.54
CA ALA A 145 0.15 25.02 8.35
C ALA A 145 -0.03 25.48 9.81
N GLY A 146 0.64 24.79 10.72
CA GLY A 146 0.59 25.03 12.17
C GLY A 146 -0.59 24.35 12.87
N GLN A 147 -1.54 23.76 12.14
CA GLN A 147 -2.56 22.92 12.76
C GLN A 147 -1.96 21.61 13.26
N THR A 148 -2.37 21.19 14.45
CA THR A 148 -1.99 19.89 15.01
C THR A 148 -3.09 18.89 14.73
N ILE A 149 -2.70 17.75 14.17
CA ILE A 149 -3.56 16.62 13.80
C ILE A 149 -3.10 15.34 14.50
N VAL A 150 -4.03 14.46 14.80
CA VAL A 150 -3.77 13.10 15.28
C VAL A 150 -3.63 12.18 14.08
N VAL A 151 -2.51 11.49 13.98
CA VAL A 151 -2.18 10.59 12.87
C VAL A 151 -1.74 9.22 13.38
N ALA A 152 -1.78 8.22 12.51
CA ALA A 152 -1.13 6.95 12.75
C ALA A 152 0.37 7.17 12.94
N ALA A 153 0.93 6.63 14.02
CA ALA A 153 2.36 6.70 14.30
C ALA A 153 3.12 5.62 13.52
N VAL A 154 2.96 5.60 12.19
CA VAL A 154 3.68 4.67 11.31
C VAL A 154 5.18 4.96 11.34
N ALA A 155 5.98 3.96 10.97
CA ALA A 155 7.40 4.13 10.75
C ALA A 155 7.67 3.87 9.26
N HIS A 156 8.34 4.81 8.58
CA HIS A 156 9.00 4.49 7.31
C HIS A 156 10.17 3.57 7.63
N THR A 157 9.85 2.28 7.72
CA THR A 157 10.78 1.26 8.18
C THR A 157 11.45 0.67 6.96
N ASP A 158 12.75 0.89 6.79
CA ASP A 158 13.51 0.14 5.78
C ASP A 158 13.39 -1.37 6.05
N LEU A 159 13.42 -2.18 5.00
CA LEU A 159 13.57 -3.62 5.18
C LEU A 159 14.91 -3.92 5.88
N ALA A 160 14.87 -4.85 6.84
CA ALA A 160 15.99 -5.15 7.73
C ALA A 160 17.23 -5.76 7.01
N ALA A 161 17.06 -6.24 5.78
CA ALA A 161 18.12 -6.80 4.95
C ALA A 161 17.81 -6.62 3.46
N ASP A 162 18.81 -6.91 2.62
CA ASP A 162 18.63 -7.00 1.17
C ASP A 162 17.62 -8.09 0.81
N VAL A 163 16.80 -7.83 -0.22
CA VAL A 163 15.84 -8.81 -0.74
C VAL A 163 16.58 -9.86 -1.55
N ALA A 164 16.40 -11.14 -1.22
CA ALA A 164 16.94 -12.25 -1.99
C ALA A 164 15.92 -12.82 -2.97
N HIS A 165 14.66 -12.99 -2.54
CA HIS A 165 13.59 -13.45 -3.41
C HIS A 165 12.22 -12.97 -2.93
N ILE A 166 11.27 -12.97 -3.85
CA ILE A 166 9.90 -12.51 -3.68
C ILE A 166 8.94 -13.63 -4.09
N VAL A 167 7.86 -13.81 -3.32
CA VAL A 167 6.77 -14.72 -3.65
C VAL A 167 5.49 -13.92 -3.80
N VAL A 168 4.88 -13.99 -4.98
CA VAL A 168 3.58 -13.40 -5.30
C VAL A 168 2.53 -14.51 -5.30
N ASP A 169 1.57 -14.43 -4.39
CA ASP A 169 0.50 -15.42 -4.23
C ASP A 169 -0.78 -14.90 -4.85
N LYS A 170 -1.19 -15.48 -6.00
CA LYS A 170 -2.37 -15.02 -6.74
C LYS A 170 -3.67 -15.34 -6.03
N ALA A 171 -3.70 -16.45 -5.27
CA ALA A 171 -4.90 -16.89 -4.57
C ALA A 171 -5.14 -16.03 -3.32
N GLU A 172 -4.09 -15.79 -2.54
CA GLU A 172 -4.15 -14.91 -1.37
C GLU A 172 -4.20 -13.43 -1.76
N ARG A 173 -3.73 -13.05 -2.96
CA ARG A 173 -3.57 -11.66 -3.39
C ARG A 173 -2.58 -10.90 -2.52
N SER A 174 -1.41 -11.49 -2.35
CA SER A 174 -0.36 -10.95 -1.49
C SER A 174 1.02 -11.14 -2.10
N MET A 175 1.98 -10.45 -1.51
CA MET A 175 3.39 -10.57 -1.81
C MET A 175 4.17 -10.74 -0.51
N ARG A 176 5.12 -11.67 -0.52
CA ARG A 176 6.06 -11.92 0.57
C ARG A 176 7.48 -11.72 0.08
N VAL A 177 8.29 -11.08 0.92
CA VAL A 177 9.66 -10.70 0.61
C VAL A 177 10.59 -11.37 1.60
N TYR A 178 11.66 -11.97 1.11
CA TYR A 178 12.56 -12.80 1.91
C TYR A 178 14.02 -12.41 1.73
N ASP A 179 14.81 -12.59 2.78
CA ASP A 179 16.27 -12.48 2.72
C ASP A 179 16.92 -13.78 2.24
N ALA A 180 18.26 -13.78 2.19
CA ALA A 180 19.05 -14.91 1.73
C ALA A 180 19.01 -16.14 2.66
N SER A 181 18.48 -15.99 3.88
CA SER A 181 18.29 -17.07 4.86
C SER A 181 16.83 -17.57 4.88
N ASP A 182 16.03 -17.23 3.87
CA ASP A 182 14.58 -17.50 3.79
C ASP A 182 13.77 -16.89 4.95
N LYS A 183 14.31 -15.88 5.63
CA LYS A 183 13.56 -15.14 6.65
C LYS A 183 12.64 -14.15 5.96
N LEU A 184 11.37 -14.14 6.37
CA LEU A 184 10.39 -13.16 5.92
C LEU A 184 10.81 -11.76 6.39
N LEU A 185 11.01 -10.85 5.43
CA LEU A 185 11.31 -9.44 5.67
C LEU A 185 10.05 -8.59 5.72
N ALA A 186 9.10 -8.87 4.82
CA ALA A 186 7.83 -8.16 4.76
C ALA A 186 6.72 -8.98 4.11
N PHE A 187 5.49 -8.63 4.48
CA PHE A 187 4.26 -9.05 3.83
C PHE A 187 3.50 -7.83 3.33
N TYR A 188 3.01 -7.90 2.09
CA TYR A 188 2.19 -6.85 1.48
C TYR A 188 0.92 -7.45 0.87
N PRO A 189 -0.27 -6.86 1.09
CA PRO A 189 -1.42 -7.13 0.25
C PRO A 189 -1.13 -6.57 -1.15
N ALA A 190 -1.65 -7.25 -2.17
CA ALA A 190 -1.38 -6.88 -3.55
C ALA A 190 -2.63 -7.02 -4.40
N THR A 191 -2.83 -6.10 -5.34
CA THR A 191 -3.78 -6.36 -6.43
C THR A 191 -3.06 -7.04 -7.58
N ILE A 192 -3.46 -8.27 -7.88
CA ILE A 192 -2.86 -9.12 -8.91
C ILE A 192 -3.87 -9.35 -10.05
N GLY A 193 -3.36 -9.65 -11.24
CA GLY A 193 -4.16 -9.80 -12.47
C GLY A 193 -5.38 -10.71 -12.31
N SER A 194 -6.50 -10.32 -12.94
CA SER A 194 -7.75 -11.10 -12.93
C SER A 194 -7.63 -12.45 -13.65
N SER A 195 -8.61 -13.34 -13.50
CA SER A 195 -8.71 -14.54 -14.35
C SER A 195 -8.81 -14.23 -15.85
N ALA A 196 -9.40 -13.08 -16.22
CA ALA A 196 -9.47 -12.62 -17.61
C ALA A 196 -8.13 -12.06 -18.12
N ARG A 197 -7.23 -11.64 -17.22
CA ARG A 197 -5.90 -11.09 -17.50
C ARG A 197 -4.92 -11.57 -16.43
N PRO A 198 -4.58 -12.87 -16.44
CA PRO A 198 -3.86 -13.48 -15.33
C PRO A 198 -2.44 -12.93 -15.27
N ALA A 199 -1.97 -12.69 -14.05
CA ALA A 199 -0.55 -12.50 -13.83
C ALA A 199 0.23 -13.73 -14.34
N PRO A 200 1.51 -13.56 -14.68
CA PRO A 200 2.37 -14.67 -15.10
C PRO A 200 2.36 -15.79 -14.06
N SER A 201 2.61 -17.02 -14.48
CA SER A 201 2.88 -18.14 -13.57
C SER A 201 4.32 -18.57 -13.77
N GLY A 202 4.98 -19.03 -12.70
CA GLY A 202 6.40 -19.41 -12.73
C GLY A 202 7.32 -18.33 -12.18
N GLU A 203 8.59 -18.39 -12.57
CA GLU A 203 9.63 -17.51 -12.06
C GLU A 203 9.94 -16.38 -13.06
N LEU A 204 10.00 -15.15 -12.55
CA LEU A 204 10.54 -13.97 -13.22
C LEU A 204 11.72 -13.42 -12.42
N THR A 205 12.45 -12.47 -13.00
CA THR A 205 13.52 -11.75 -12.31
C THR A 205 13.28 -10.26 -12.38
N VAL A 206 13.67 -9.53 -11.33
CA VAL A 206 13.73 -8.07 -11.35
C VAL A 206 14.80 -7.64 -12.35
N VAL A 207 14.44 -6.74 -13.25
CA VAL A 207 15.33 -6.19 -14.29
C VAL A 207 15.85 -4.81 -13.87
N GLY A 208 14.99 -4.00 -13.24
CA GLY A 208 15.33 -2.65 -12.84
C GLY A 208 14.33 -2.09 -11.84
N VAL A 209 14.71 -1.00 -11.19
CA VAL A 209 13.88 -0.23 -10.27
C VAL A 209 13.92 1.23 -10.73
N ALA A 210 12.75 1.82 -10.93
CA ALA A 210 12.58 3.21 -11.34
C ALA A 210 11.72 3.94 -10.30
N PRO A 211 12.33 4.74 -9.40
CA PRO A 211 11.58 5.67 -8.57
C PRO A 211 11.09 6.84 -9.43
N GLU A 212 9.93 7.40 -9.06
CA GLU A 212 9.25 8.48 -9.79
C GLU A 212 9.22 8.22 -11.31
N PRO A 213 8.62 7.09 -11.75
CA PRO A 213 8.68 6.70 -13.15
C PRO A 213 7.75 7.55 -14.02
N ASN A 214 8.20 7.85 -15.24
CA ASN A 214 7.25 8.15 -16.32
C ASN A 214 6.43 6.90 -16.64
N TYR A 215 5.13 7.05 -16.85
CA TYR A 215 4.29 5.97 -17.36
C TYR A 215 4.05 6.14 -18.86
N THR A 216 4.58 5.22 -19.66
CA THR A 216 4.38 5.21 -21.12
C THR A 216 3.27 4.24 -21.47
N TYR A 217 2.13 4.78 -21.88
CA TYR A 217 1.08 3.99 -22.53
C TYR A 217 1.38 3.93 -24.03
N ASP A 218 1.33 2.72 -24.59
CA ASP A 218 1.51 2.47 -26.01
C ASP A 218 0.46 1.44 -26.46
N PRO A 219 -0.59 1.85 -27.20
CA PRO A 219 -1.71 0.97 -27.55
C PRO A 219 -1.28 -0.23 -28.42
N ASP A 220 -0.14 -0.13 -29.11
CA ASP A 220 0.43 -1.23 -29.89
C ASP A 220 1.09 -2.30 -29.01
N ARG A 221 1.37 -1.99 -27.74
CA ARG A 221 2.05 -2.87 -26.77
C ARG A 221 1.16 -3.29 -25.60
N VAL A 222 0.26 -2.41 -25.16
CA VAL A 222 -0.64 -2.65 -24.02
C VAL A 222 -2.09 -2.41 -24.41
N SER A 223 -2.92 -3.45 -24.29
CA SER A 223 -4.34 -3.41 -24.73
C SER A 223 -5.33 -3.10 -23.61
N TYR A 224 -4.85 -2.87 -22.39
CA TYR A 224 -5.69 -2.84 -21.20
C TYR A 224 -5.99 -1.46 -20.62
N ASP A 225 -5.17 -0.47 -20.94
CA ASP A 225 -5.40 0.92 -20.54
C ASP A 225 -6.17 1.69 -21.62
N ARG A 226 -6.82 2.79 -21.21
CA ARG A 226 -7.69 3.57 -22.08
C ARG A 226 -6.87 4.59 -22.87
N GLY A 227 -6.77 4.40 -24.18
CA GLY A 227 -6.18 5.35 -25.10
C GLY A 227 -6.18 4.83 -26.53
N ASP A 228 -6.02 5.73 -27.49
CA ASP A 228 -5.95 5.44 -28.93
C ASP A 228 -4.59 5.80 -29.54
N ARG A 229 -3.69 6.35 -28.72
CA ARG A 229 -2.36 6.78 -29.13
C ARG A 229 -1.36 6.66 -27.98
N LYS A 230 -0.09 6.57 -28.35
CA LYS A 230 1.03 6.60 -27.40
C LYS A 230 1.02 7.91 -26.59
N VAL A 231 1.12 7.80 -25.27
CA VAL A 231 1.23 8.94 -24.36
C VAL A 231 2.24 8.66 -23.26
N ILE A 232 2.91 9.71 -22.79
CA ILE A 232 3.86 9.64 -21.67
C ILE A 232 3.27 10.50 -20.56
N VAL A 233 2.90 9.85 -19.47
CA VAL A 233 2.38 10.48 -18.25
C VAL A 233 3.57 10.76 -17.32
N PRO A 234 3.72 12.01 -16.82
CA PRO A 234 4.85 12.39 -15.97
C PRO A 234 4.79 11.69 -14.60
N PRO A 235 5.87 11.73 -13.81
CA PRO A 235 5.92 11.10 -12.49
C PRO A 235 4.96 11.71 -11.47
N GLY A 236 4.78 11.02 -10.36
CA GLY A 236 4.02 11.48 -9.19
C GLY A 236 3.19 10.36 -8.54
N PRO A 237 2.72 10.55 -7.30
CA PRO A 237 1.96 9.54 -6.55
C PRO A 237 0.65 9.15 -7.23
N ASN A 238 0.04 10.07 -8.00
CA ASN A 238 -1.18 9.83 -8.75
C ASN A 238 -0.95 9.29 -10.18
N ASN A 239 0.30 8.99 -10.53
CA ASN A 239 0.63 8.30 -11.77
C ASN A 239 -0.02 6.91 -11.81
N PRO A 240 -0.47 6.37 -12.97
CA PRO A 240 -1.05 5.03 -13.08
C PRO A 240 -0.22 3.89 -12.47
N VAL A 241 1.11 4.04 -12.41
CA VAL A 241 2.01 3.07 -11.76
C VAL A 241 2.52 3.52 -10.39
N GLY A 242 1.99 4.62 -9.84
CA GLY A 242 2.38 5.17 -8.56
C GLY A 242 3.80 5.75 -8.53
N SER A 243 4.37 5.83 -7.33
CA SER A 243 5.69 6.44 -7.09
C SER A 243 6.87 5.55 -7.50
N VAL A 244 6.65 4.26 -7.76
CA VAL A 244 7.72 3.29 -8.03
C VAL A 244 7.29 2.26 -9.07
N TRP A 245 8.19 1.98 -10.01
CA TRP A 245 8.10 0.83 -10.92
C TRP A 245 9.28 -0.13 -10.70
N ILE A 246 9.00 -1.41 -10.45
CA ILE A 246 9.98 -2.50 -10.39
C ILE A 246 9.72 -3.39 -11.60
N ASP A 247 10.63 -3.34 -12.57
CA ASP A 247 10.50 -4.02 -13.85
C ASP A 247 10.80 -5.51 -13.71
N LEU A 248 10.00 -6.36 -14.36
CA LEU A 248 10.20 -7.81 -14.38
C LEU A 248 10.63 -8.28 -15.76
N SER A 249 11.30 -9.44 -15.82
CA SER A 249 11.83 -10.04 -17.06
C SER A 249 10.78 -10.43 -18.11
N ARG A 250 9.50 -10.22 -17.84
CA ARG A 250 8.42 -10.38 -18.82
C ARG A 250 8.03 -8.99 -19.30
N ASP A 251 8.11 -8.77 -20.61
CA ASP A 251 7.78 -7.50 -21.24
C ASP A 251 6.43 -6.94 -20.77
N THR A 252 6.38 -5.65 -20.44
CA THR A 252 5.23 -4.89 -19.90
C THR A 252 4.74 -5.27 -18.49
N TYR A 253 5.38 -6.20 -17.78
CA TYR A 253 4.98 -6.58 -16.43
C TYR A 253 5.92 -6.02 -15.37
N GLY A 254 5.33 -5.54 -14.27
CA GLY A 254 6.07 -5.00 -13.14
C GLY A 254 5.35 -5.18 -11.81
N ILE A 255 6.10 -4.93 -10.73
CA ILE A 255 5.57 -4.65 -9.40
C ILE A 255 5.62 -3.13 -9.23
N HIS A 256 4.52 -2.50 -8.81
CA HIS A 256 4.47 -1.05 -8.78
C HIS A 256 3.50 -0.50 -7.73
N GLY A 257 3.62 0.80 -7.44
CA GLY A 257 2.71 1.53 -6.57
C GLY A 257 1.32 1.74 -7.19
N THR A 258 0.49 2.59 -6.60
CA THR A 258 -0.84 2.87 -7.15
C THR A 258 -1.36 4.23 -6.71
N PRO A 259 -2.11 4.93 -7.58
CA PRO A 259 -2.82 6.16 -7.20
C PRO A 259 -4.05 5.89 -6.32
N ASP A 260 -4.43 4.61 -6.14
CA ASP A 260 -5.61 4.21 -5.36
C ASP A 260 -5.26 3.21 -4.23
N PRO A 261 -4.49 3.59 -3.18
CA PRO A 261 -4.05 2.65 -2.14
C PRO A 261 -5.21 1.88 -1.49
N SER A 262 -6.37 2.52 -1.34
CA SER A 262 -7.56 1.91 -0.76
C SER A 262 -8.15 0.76 -1.58
N LYS A 263 -7.77 0.60 -2.86
CA LYS A 263 -8.25 -0.46 -3.78
C LYS A 263 -7.30 -1.67 -3.87
N VAL A 264 -6.16 -1.64 -3.17
CA VAL A 264 -5.21 -2.77 -3.12
C VAL A 264 -5.88 -4.00 -2.48
N GLY A 265 -5.79 -5.16 -3.13
CA GLY A 265 -6.42 -6.43 -2.71
C GLY A 265 -7.93 -6.53 -2.98
N LYS A 266 -8.61 -5.39 -3.18
CA LYS A 266 -10.08 -5.29 -3.34
C LYS A 266 -10.55 -5.35 -4.80
N THR A 267 -9.64 -5.15 -5.74
CA THR A 267 -9.91 -5.18 -7.18
C THR A 267 -8.97 -6.15 -7.88
N PHE A 268 -9.08 -6.27 -9.21
CA PHE A 268 -8.10 -6.99 -10.02
C PHE A 268 -7.34 -6.02 -10.92
N SER A 269 -6.08 -6.33 -11.22
CA SER A 269 -5.29 -5.57 -12.20
C SER A 269 -5.44 -6.15 -13.61
N SER A 270 -4.83 -5.48 -14.58
CA SER A 270 -4.70 -5.97 -15.95
C SER A 270 -3.45 -6.82 -16.20
N GLY A 271 -2.78 -7.30 -15.13
CA GLY A 271 -1.65 -8.23 -15.23
C GLY A 271 -0.52 -7.95 -14.23
N CYS A 272 -0.23 -6.68 -13.94
CA CYS A 272 0.83 -6.26 -13.01
C CYS A 272 0.48 -6.52 -11.52
N VAL A 273 1.48 -6.45 -10.65
CA VAL A 273 1.33 -6.53 -9.19
C VAL A 273 1.29 -5.10 -8.65
N ARG A 274 0.15 -4.68 -8.09
CA ARG A 274 -0.03 -3.34 -7.51
C ARG A 274 0.02 -3.39 -6.00
N LEU A 275 0.83 -2.52 -5.41
CA LEU A 275 0.94 -2.29 -3.97
C LEU A 275 0.51 -0.86 -3.67
N THR A 276 0.40 -0.51 -2.39
CA THR A 276 0.38 0.90 -1.98
C THR A 276 1.72 1.54 -2.32
N ASN A 277 1.77 2.87 -2.50
CA ASN A 277 3.03 3.55 -2.84
C ASN A 277 4.10 3.33 -1.76
N TRP A 278 3.75 3.43 -0.48
CA TRP A 278 4.69 3.20 0.63
C TRP A 278 5.22 1.75 0.69
N ASP A 279 4.40 0.75 0.36
CA ASP A 279 4.86 -0.65 0.30
C ASP A 279 5.80 -0.87 -0.90
N ALA A 280 5.49 -0.25 -2.05
CA ALA A 280 6.34 -0.30 -3.24
C ALA A 280 7.69 0.41 -3.02
N GLU A 281 7.68 1.56 -2.34
CA GLU A 281 8.88 2.30 -1.92
C GLU A 281 9.72 1.52 -0.92
N GLN A 282 9.09 0.92 0.10
CA GLN A 282 9.78 0.07 1.07
C GLN A 282 10.47 -1.10 0.36
N LEU A 283 9.79 -1.77 -0.58
CA LEU A 283 10.41 -2.83 -1.38
C LEU A 283 11.56 -2.31 -2.24
N ALA A 284 11.35 -1.19 -2.94
CA ALA A 284 12.35 -0.57 -3.81
C ALA A 284 13.65 -0.19 -3.08
N SER A 285 13.57 0.10 -1.77
CA SER A 285 14.74 0.45 -0.96
C SER A 285 15.79 -0.66 -0.87
N LYS A 286 15.40 -1.95 -1.00
CA LYS A 286 16.30 -3.12 -0.85
C LYS A 286 16.24 -4.13 -1.98
N VAL A 287 15.32 -4.01 -2.94
CA VAL A 287 15.27 -4.89 -4.11
C VAL A 287 16.32 -4.47 -5.16
N LYS A 288 16.97 -5.45 -5.78
CA LYS A 288 18.03 -5.23 -6.78
C LYS A 288 17.76 -6.03 -8.05
N PRO A 289 18.29 -5.60 -9.22
CA PRO A 289 18.27 -6.44 -10.42
C PRO A 289 18.82 -7.84 -10.16
N GLY A 290 18.15 -8.86 -10.71
CA GLY A 290 18.47 -10.27 -10.50
C GLY A 290 17.70 -10.95 -9.37
N VAL A 291 17.00 -10.21 -8.50
CA VAL A 291 16.11 -10.80 -7.48
C VAL A 291 15.04 -11.65 -8.16
N ARG A 292 14.85 -12.88 -7.67
CA ARG A 292 13.85 -13.80 -8.18
C ARG A 292 12.46 -13.45 -7.67
N VAL A 293 11.46 -13.50 -8.55
CA VAL A 293 10.05 -13.32 -8.25
C VAL A 293 9.27 -14.56 -8.67
N THR A 294 8.67 -15.26 -7.71
CA THR A 294 7.93 -16.50 -7.97
C THR A 294 6.43 -16.24 -7.87
N PHE A 295 5.70 -16.54 -8.95
CA PHE A 295 4.23 -16.45 -8.99
C PHE A 295 3.61 -17.83 -8.79
N ARG A 296 2.76 -17.97 -7.78
CA ARG A 296 2.00 -19.20 -7.50
C ARG A 296 0.50 -18.96 -7.52
#